data_AF-A0AAD5DHM0-F1
#
_entry.id   AF-A0AAD5DHM0-F1
#
_cell.length_a   1.000
_cell.length_b   1.000
_cell.length_c   1.000
_cell.angle_alpha   90.00
_cell.angle_beta   90.00
_cell.angle_gamma   90.00
#
_symmetry.space_group_name_H-M   'P 1'
#
loop_
_entity.id
_entity.type
_entity.pdbx_description
1 polymer ?
#
loop_
_entity_poly.entity_id
_entity_poly.type
_entity_poly.pdbx_seq_one_letter_code
_entity_poly.pdbx_strand_id
1 'polypeptide(L)'
;MSVEAPSIEDALLDRFDSYDAYLQSFVTEADLRYLPDAATARRVVELGYLHGNGELLRREEWEAGKAALAAQRYAEAHPRPKALLSAGRDLSDHPLLRALAERELPVRRGSLATIVFLRDRNAKGQASGQVPCSKAKCGKEAHCLL
;
A
#
# COMPACT_ATOMS: atom_id res chain seq x y z
N MET A 1 3.71 -1.32 7.50
CA MET A 1 3.48 -0.81 6.14
C MET A 1 4.66 0.08 5.87
N SER A 2 5.54 -0.35 4.97
CA SER A 2 6.77 0.39 4.66
C SER A 2 6.36 1.70 4.01
N VAL A 3 6.78 2.81 4.59
CA VAL A 3 6.66 4.12 3.96
C VAL A 3 7.67 4.08 2.81
N GLU A 4 7.19 3.80 1.60
CA GLU A 4 7.99 4.05 0.41
C GLU A 4 8.20 5.56 0.34
N ALA A 5 9.47 5.98 0.18
CA ALA A 5 9.80 7.38 0.07
C ALA A 5 9.03 7.99 -1.12
N PRO A 6 8.56 9.24 -1.02
CA PRO A 6 7.87 9.88 -2.13
C PRO A 6 8.80 9.84 -3.35
N SER A 7 8.28 9.32 -4.46
CA SER A 7 9.02 9.31 -5.70
C SER A 7 9.25 10.75 -6.17
N ILE A 8 10.24 10.96 -7.05
CA ILE A 8 10.50 12.29 -7.63
C ILE A 8 9.25 12.80 -8.37
N GLU A 9 8.47 11.89 -8.94
CA GLU A 9 7.19 12.16 -9.61
C GLU A 9 6.12 12.64 -8.62
N ASP A 10 6.01 12.06 -7.43
CA ASP A 10 5.05 12.48 -6.40
C ASP A 10 5.30 13.91 -5.93
N ALA A 11 6.58 14.27 -5.73
CA ALA A 11 6.96 15.64 -5.38
C ALA A 11 6.67 16.65 -6.49
N LEU A 12 6.78 16.22 -7.75
CA LEU A 12 6.40 17.01 -8.94
C LEU A 12 4.88 17.19 -9.04
N LEU A 13 4.12 16.12 -8.82
CA LEU A 13 2.65 16.13 -8.85
C LEU A 13 2.05 17.02 -7.75
N ASP A 14 2.68 17.05 -6.57
CA ASP A 14 2.23 17.88 -5.45
C ASP A 14 2.62 19.37 -5.62
N ARG A 15 3.64 19.66 -6.44
CA ARG A 15 4.09 21.05 -6.71
C ARG A 15 3.11 21.84 -7.58
N PHE A 16 2.35 21.18 -8.45
CA PHE A 16 1.47 21.84 -9.41
C PHE A 16 -0.01 21.47 -9.21
N ASP A 17 -0.87 22.48 -9.15
CA ASP A 17 -2.31 22.30 -8.92
C ASP A 17 -3.05 21.68 -10.11
N SER A 18 -2.60 21.95 -11.34
CA SER A 18 -3.23 21.47 -12.57
C SER A 18 -2.19 21.08 -13.62
N TYR A 19 -2.61 20.22 -14.57
CA TYR A 19 -1.77 19.86 -15.71
C TYR A 19 -1.38 21.10 -16.54
N ASP A 20 -2.29 22.05 -16.68
CA ASP A 20 -2.01 23.29 -17.41
C ASP A 20 -0.95 24.16 -16.71
N ALA A 21 -0.91 24.17 -15.37
CA ALA A 21 0.13 24.85 -14.61
C ALA A 21 1.51 24.18 -14.77
N TYR A 22 1.52 22.84 -14.86
CA TYR A 22 2.71 22.07 -15.19
C TYR A 22 3.21 22.41 -16.60
N LEU A 23 2.33 22.40 -17.62
CA LEU A 23 2.69 22.77 -18.99
C LEU A 23 3.17 24.22 -19.10
N GLN A 24 2.56 25.14 -18.33
CA GLN A 24 2.94 26.55 -18.31
C GLN A 24 4.38 26.74 -17.81
N SER A 25 4.91 25.85 -16.97
CA SER A 25 6.30 25.93 -16.48
C SER A 25 7.35 25.74 -17.59
N PHE A 26 6.97 25.12 -18.71
CA PHE A 26 7.84 24.92 -19.87
C PHE A 26 7.71 26.02 -20.94
N VAL A 27 6.73 26.92 -20.80
CA VAL A 27 6.52 28.03 -21.74
C VAL A 27 7.46 29.17 -21.37
N THR A 28 8.39 29.49 -22.27
CA THR A 28 9.31 30.62 -22.08
C THR A 28 8.78 31.89 -22.74
N GLU A 29 9.32 33.05 -22.36
CA GLU A 29 8.97 34.34 -22.99
C GLU A 29 9.33 34.38 -24.48
N ALA A 30 10.38 33.65 -24.89
CA ALA A 30 10.74 33.50 -26.29
C ALA A 30 9.64 32.80 -27.07
N ASP A 31 9.01 31.78 -26.49
CA ASP A 31 7.91 31.05 -27.12
C ASP A 31 6.71 31.99 -27.36
N LEU A 32 6.37 32.82 -26.37
CA LEU A 32 5.29 33.80 -26.48
C LEU A 32 5.55 34.89 -27.53
N ARG A 33 6.81 35.11 -27.94
CA ARG A 33 7.13 36.04 -29.04
C ARG A 33 6.79 35.45 -30.41
N TYR A 34 6.90 34.12 -30.56
CA TYR A 34 6.68 33.43 -31.84
C TYR A 34 5.31 32.78 -31.93
N LEU A 35 4.63 32.57 -30.80
CA LEU A 35 3.32 31.97 -30.72
C LEU A 35 2.26 33.05 -30.43
N PRO A 36 1.07 32.94 -31.06
CA PRO A 36 0.02 33.96 -30.95
C PRO A 36 -0.55 34.09 -29.54
N ASP A 37 -0.54 33.00 -28.76
CA ASP A 37 -1.12 32.96 -27.44
C ASP A 37 -0.51 31.83 -26.58
N ALA A 38 -0.63 31.98 -25.26
CA ALA A 38 -0.12 30.99 -24.30
C ALA A 38 -0.81 29.62 -24.42
N ALA A 39 -2.07 29.55 -24.86
CA ALA A 39 -2.75 28.27 -25.02
C ALA A 39 -2.22 27.49 -26.24
N THR A 40 -1.87 28.18 -27.32
CA THR A 40 -1.17 27.58 -28.46
C THR A 40 0.22 27.10 -28.05
N ALA A 41 0.98 27.87 -27.26
CA ALA A 41 2.28 27.43 -26.75
C ALA A 41 2.17 26.13 -25.93
N ARG A 42 1.18 26.03 -25.03
CA ARG A 42 0.93 24.80 -24.25
C ARG A 42 0.65 23.58 -25.13
N ARG A 43 -0.14 23.73 -26.18
CA ARG A 43 -0.44 22.63 -27.11
C ARG A 43 0.82 22.16 -27.85
N VAL A 44 1.69 23.09 -28.23
CA VAL A 44 2.95 22.77 -28.90
C VAL A 44 3.93 22.08 -27.95
N VAL A 45 3.93 22.45 -26.66
CA VAL A 45 4.64 21.71 -25.59
C VAL A 45 4.06 20.30 -25.40
N GLU A 46 2.74 20.16 -25.31
CA GLU A 46 2.06 18.86 -25.15
C GLU A 46 2.35 17.90 -26.33
N LEU A 47 2.52 18.44 -27.54
CA LEU A 47 2.93 17.68 -28.72
C LEU A 47 4.44 17.37 -28.78
N GLY A 48 5.23 17.86 -27.82
CA GLY A 48 6.67 17.59 -27.71
C GLY A 48 7.55 18.41 -28.65
N TYR A 49 7.04 19.46 -29.28
CA TYR A 49 7.81 20.30 -30.21
C TYR A 49 8.57 21.45 -29.52
N LEU A 50 8.11 21.88 -28.35
CA LEU A 50 8.75 22.93 -27.54
C LEU A 50 9.43 22.32 -26.34
N HIS A 51 10.76 22.45 -26.25
CA HIS A 51 11.64 22.21 -25.09
C HIS A 51 11.50 20.86 -24.34
N GLY A 52 10.57 19.99 -24.72
CA GLY A 52 10.33 18.68 -24.16
C GLY A 52 11.19 17.65 -24.87
N ASN A 53 12.39 17.40 -24.34
CA ASN A 53 13.23 16.28 -24.75
C ASN A 53 12.62 14.94 -24.29
N GLY A 54 11.42 14.59 -24.75
CA GLY A 54 10.77 13.30 -24.54
C GLY A 54 10.32 12.97 -23.10
N GLU A 55 10.70 13.76 -22.10
CA GLU A 55 10.40 13.52 -20.67
C GLU A 55 9.16 14.29 -20.16
N LEU A 56 8.20 14.61 -21.04
CA LEU A 56 6.94 15.21 -20.62
C LEU A 56 5.95 14.11 -20.24
N LEU A 57 5.41 14.20 -19.02
CA LEU A 57 4.29 13.37 -18.58
C LEU A 57 3.08 13.63 -19.47
N ARG A 58 2.51 12.56 -20.02
CA ARG A 58 1.25 12.66 -20.76
C ARG A 58 0.13 13.06 -19.81
N ARG A 59 -0.90 13.72 -20.34
CA ARG A 59 -2.10 14.08 -19.57
C ARG A 59 -2.68 12.88 -18.81
N GLU A 60 -2.75 11.72 -19.45
CA GLU A 60 -3.26 10.48 -18.84
C GLU A 60 -2.41 10.02 -17.65
N GLU A 61 -1.08 10.05 -17.79
CA GLU A 61 -0.14 9.64 -16.74
C GLU A 61 -0.15 10.63 -15.57
N TRP A 62 -0.25 11.93 -15.87
CA TRP A 62 -0.38 12.98 -14.86
C TRP A 62 -1.64 12.81 -14.02
N GLU A 63 -2.80 12.67 -14.67
CA GLU A 63 -4.08 12.48 -13.98
C GLU A 63 -4.11 11.16 -13.21
N ALA A 64 -3.56 10.08 -13.78
CA ALA A 64 -3.43 8.80 -13.10
C ALA A 64 -2.53 8.90 -11.86
N GLY A 65 -1.39 9.59 -11.97
CA GLY A 65 -0.47 9.83 -10.85
C GLY A 65 -1.12 10.66 -9.76
N LYS A 66 -1.82 11.75 -10.11
CA LYS A 66 -2.54 12.60 -9.16
C LYS A 66 -3.67 11.85 -8.45
N ALA A 67 -4.42 11.04 -9.20
CA ALA A 67 -5.46 10.19 -8.65
C ALA A 67 -4.87 9.11 -7.72
N ALA A 68 -3.73 8.51 -8.08
CA ALA A 68 -3.04 7.53 -7.25
C ALA A 68 -2.54 8.15 -5.94
N LEU A 69 -1.90 9.33 -6.00
CA LEU A 69 -1.45 10.06 -4.81
C LEU A 69 -2.62 10.44 -3.90
N ALA A 70 -3.73 10.91 -4.47
CA ALA A 70 -4.95 11.20 -3.72
C ALA A 70 -5.54 9.93 -3.08
N ALA A 71 -5.55 8.80 -3.80
CA ALA A 71 -6.02 7.52 -3.28
C ALA A 71 -5.12 6.98 -2.16
N GLN A 72 -3.80 7.13 -2.27
CA GLN A 72 -2.85 6.79 -1.21
C GLN A 72 -3.11 7.63 0.04
N ARG A 73 -3.18 8.96 -0.10
CA ARG A 73 -3.52 9.88 1.01
C ARG A 73 -4.85 9.51 1.66
N TYR A 74 -5.85 9.17 0.86
CA TYR A 74 -7.15 8.73 1.38
C TYR A 74 -7.06 7.40 2.13
N ALA A 75 -6.28 6.43 1.63
CA ALA A 75 -6.08 5.13 2.27
C ALA A 75 -5.28 5.24 3.58
N GLU A 76 -4.31 6.15 3.65
CA GLU A 76 -3.57 6.47 4.87
C GLU A 76 -4.47 7.13 5.92
N ALA A 77 -5.30 8.09 5.51
CA ALA A 77 -6.24 8.77 6.39
C ALA A 77 -7.36 7.85 6.89
N HIS A 78 -7.77 6.87 6.07
CA HIS A 78 -8.85 5.93 6.38
C HIS A 78 -8.33 4.48 6.36
N PRO A 79 -7.53 4.07 7.37
CA PRO A 79 -7.06 2.71 7.46
C PRO A 79 -8.28 1.78 7.56
N ARG A 80 -8.47 0.95 6.52
CA ARG A 80 -9.55 -0.04 6.54
C ARG A 80 -9.37 -0.94 7.76
N PRO A 81 -10.40 -1.14 8.60
CA PRO A 81 -10.29 -2.04 9.73
C PRO A 81 -9.96 -3.42 9.19
N LYS A 82 -8.78 -3.96 9.57
CA LYS A 82 -8.39 -5.32 9.17
C LYS A 82 -9.48 -6.26 9.66
N ALA A 83 -10.09 -6.98 8.73
CA ALA A 83 -11.09 -7.98 9.06
C ALA A 83 -10.56 -8.93 10.13
N LEU A 84 -11.43 -9.30 11.07
CA LEU A 84 -11.13 -10.38 12.01
C LEU A 84 -11.04 -11.68 11.22
N LEU A 85 -10.03 -12.49 11.51
CA LEU A 85 -9.81 -13.78 10.87
C LEU A 85 -10.98 -14.73 11.13
N SER A 86 -11.61 -14.57 12.29
CA SER A 86 -12.79 -15.29 12.74
C SER A 86 -14.11 -14.82 12.10
N ALA A 87 -14.16 -13.67 11.42
CA ALA A 87 -15.41 -13.14 10.88
C ALA A 87 -15.97 -14.04 9.77
N GLY A 88 -17.21 -14.53 9.95
CA GLY A 88 -17.94 -15.31 8.95
C GLY A 88 -17.47 -16.77 8.79
N ARG A 89 -16.66 -17.29 9.72
CA ARG A 89 -16.29 -18.70 9.76
C ARG A 89 -17.19 -19.45 10.74
N ASP A 90 -17.66 -20.64 10.35
CA ASP A 90 -18.31 -21.55 11.28
C ASP A 90 -17.25 -22.24 12.13
N LEU A 91 -17.31 -22.01 13.44
CA LEU A 91 -16.35 -22.50 14.43
C LEU A 91 -16.99 -23.46 15.44
N SER A 92 -18.19 -23.96 15.15
CA SER A 92 -18.99 -24.78 16.06
C SER A 92 -18.27 -26.09 16.44
N ASP A 93 -17.57 -26.70 15.48
CA ASP A 93 -16.88 -28.00 15.67
C ASP A 93 -15.47 -27.87 16.29
N HIS A 94 -14.97 -26.65 16.46
CA HIS A 94 -13.59 -26.40 16.86
C HIS A 94 -13.53 -25.51 18.11
N PRO A 95 -13.60 -26.11 19.32
CA PRO A 95 -13.69 -25.34 20.57
C PRO A 95 -12.47 -24.44 20.81
N LEU A 96 -11.28 -24.84 20.35
CA LEU A 96 -10.08 -24.03 20.40
C LEU A 96 -10.18 -22.79 19.51
N LEU A 97 -10.65 -22.96 18.26
CA LEU A 97 -10.76 -21.85 17.32
C LEU A 97 -11.84 -20.86 17.75
N ARG A 98 -12.96 -21.34 18.32
CA ARG A 98 -13.98 -20.49 18.95
C ARG A 98 -13.39 -19.63 20.08
N ALA A 99 -12.62 -20.24 20.97
CA ALA A 99 -11.95 -19.54 22.06
C ALA A 99 -10.93 -18.49 21.56
N LEU A 100 -10.24 -18.76 20.45
CA LEU A 100 -9.32 -17.80 19.82
C LEU A 100 -10.09 -16.66 19.13
N ALA A 101 -11.22 -16.94 18.47
CA ALA A 101 -12.07 -15.94 17.85
C ALA A 101 -12.57 -14.89 18.84
N GLU A 102 -13.07 -15.33 20.01
CA GLU A 102 -13.53 -14.44 21.08
C GLU A 102 -12.42 -13.51 21.60
N ARG A 103 -11.16 -13.97 21.59
CA ARG A 103 -9.99 -13.24 22.08
C ARG A 103 -9.33 -12.36 21.02
N GLU A 104 -9.62 -12.57 19.74
CA GLU A 104 -8.98 -11.87 18.63
C GLU A 104 -9.15 -10.35 18.70
N LEU A 105 -10.39 -9.88 18.91
CA LEU A 105 -10.70 -8.45 18.93
C LEU A 105 -10.11 -7.71 20.16
N PRO A 106 -10.20 -8.25 21.40
CA PRO A 106 -9.51 -7.69 22.56
C PRO A 106 -7.98 -7.63 22.42
N VAL A 107 -7.37 -8.66 21.81
CA VAL A 107 -5.92 -8.71 21.56
C VAL A 107 -5.51 -7.65 20.53
N ARG A 108 -6.25 -7.52 19.42
CA ARG A 108 -5.99 -6.48 18.41
C ARG A 108 -6.17 -5.07 18.95
N ARG A 109 -7.09 -4.87 19.91
CA ARG A 109 -7.28 -3.59 20.61
C ARG A 109 -6.17 -3.31 21.63
N GLY A 110 -5.40 -4.32 22.03
CA GLY A 110 -4.41 -4.22 23.10
C GLY A 110 -4.98 -4.25 24.52
N SER A 111 -6.26 -4.62 24.68
CA SER A 111 -6.92 -4.72 25.99
C SER A 111 -6.64 -6.05 26.69
N LEU A 112 -6.23 -7.07 25.95
CA LEU A 112 -6.00 -8.43 26.45
C LEU A 112 -4.69 -8.95 25.85
N ALA A 113 -3.82 -9.52 26.67
CA ALA A 113 -2.70 -10.33 26.22
C ALA A 113 -3.04 -11.80 26.44
N THR A 114 -2.89 -12.65 25.41
CA THR A 114 -3.17 -14.09 25.50
C THR A 114 -1.90 -14.89 25.23
N ILE A 115 -1.62 -15.87 26.08
CA ILE A 115 -0.57 -16.87 25.87
C ILE A 115 -1.26 -18.20 25.55
N VAL A 116 -0.81 -18.90 24.51
CA VAL A 116 -1.37 -20.19 24.08
C VAL A 116 -0.36 -21.29 24.35
N PHE A 117 -0.75 -22.29 25.15
CA PHE A 117 0.07 -23.47 25.42
C PHE A 117 -0.32 -24.59 24.47
N LEU A 118 0.62 -24.99 23.61
CA LEU A 118 0.48 -26.15 22.74
C LEU A 118 1.16 -27.34 23.42
N ARG A 119 0.42 -28.44 23.57
CA ARG A 119 0.96 -29.71 24.03
C ARG A 119 0.86 -30.71 22.89
N ASP A 120 2.01 -31.09 22.34
CA ASP A 120 2.08 -32.17 21.37
C ASP A 120 2.23 -33.51 22.09
N ARG A 121 1.55 -34.54 21.59
CA ARG A 121 1.62 -35.91 22.13
C ARG A 121 1.96 -36.84 20.98
N ASN A 122 3.09 -37.54 21.11
CA ASN A 122 3.44 -38.60 20.18
C ASN A 122 2.48 -39.81 20.33
N ALA A 123 2.41 -40.67 19.31
CA ALA A 123 1.57 -41.88 19.27
C ALA A 123 1.74 -42.84 20.47
N LYS A 124 2.83 -42.70 21.25
CA LYS A 124 3.10 -43.45 22.49
C LYS A 124 2.64 -42.74 23.77
N GLY A 125 1.86 -41.65 23.67
CA GLY A 125 1.34 -40.91 24.82
C GLY A 125 2.36 -40.09 25.61
N GLN A 126 3.61 -40.03 25.15
CA GLN A 126 4.66 -39.21 25.75
C GLN A 126 4.54 -37.76 25.25
N ALA A 127 4.49 -36.81 26.18
CA ALA A 127 4.55 -35.38 25.87
C ALA A 127 5.99 -35.03 25.48
N SER A 128 6.23 -34.74 24.20
CA SER A 128 7.51 -34.21 23.75
C SER A 128 7.66 -32.76 24.23
N GLY A 129 8.89 -32.40 24.60
CA GLY A 129 9.22 -31.18 25.33
C GLY A 129 8.83 -29.87 24.61
N GLN A 130 8.86 -28.79 25.39
CA GLN A 130 8.64 -27.43 24.93
C GLN A 130 9.51 -27.12 23.71
N VAL A 131 8.89 -26.75 22.58
CA VAL A 131 9.60 -26.21 21.42
C VAL A 131 9.72 -24.71 21.61
N PRO A 132 10.90 -24.15 21.93
CA PRO A 132 11.14 -22.74 21.68
C PRO A 132 11.14 -22.55 20.16
N CYS A 133 10.21 -21.76 19.65
CA CYS A 133 10.18 -21.38 18.25
C CYS A 133 11.34 -20.42 17.96
N SER A 134 12.56 -20.94 17.87
CA SER A 134 13.70 -20.28 17.25
C SER A 134 13.99 -21.00 15.94
N LYS A 135 13.86 -20.25 14.83
CA LYS A 135 14.05 -20.67 13.44
C LYS A 135 15.29 -21.55 13.26
N ALA A 136 15.09 -22.85 13.08
CA ALA A 136 15.90 -23.71 12.22
C ALA A 136 15.40 -25.14 12.36
N LYS A 137 15.08 -25.79 11.23
CA LYS A 137 14.71 -27.21 11.09
C LYS A 137 13.23 -27.52 11.33
N CYS A 138 12.37 -27.09 10.40
CA CYS A 138 11.21 -27.90 10.03
C CYS A 138 11.36 -28.24 8.55
N GLY A 139 11.87 -29.45 8.27
CA GLY A 139 11.97 -30.00 6.93
C GLY A 139 10.63 -30.59 6.54
N LYS A 140 10.09 -30.06 5.43
CA LYS A 140 9.00 -30.58 4.57
C LYS A 140 7.68 -30.93 5.28
N GLU A 141 6.63 -30.20 4.89
CA GLU A 141 5.21 -30.34 5.28
C GLU A 141 4.71 -29.58 6.51
N ALA A 142 5.37 -28.49 6.91
CA ALA A 142 4.73 -27.46 7.72
C ALA A 142 4.55 -26.20 6.86
N HIS A 143 3.37 -26.07 6.24
CA HIS A 143 2.91 -24.79 5.73
C HIS A 143 2.68 -23.89 6.94
N CYS A 144 3.69 -23.09 7.31
CA CYS A 144 3.53 -21.98 8.24
C CYS A 144 2.52 -21.01 7.62
N LEU A 145 1.26 -21.11 8.04
CA LEU A 145 0.28 -20.04 7.86
C LEU A 145 0.56 -18.97 8.93
N LEU A 146 1.39 -18.01 8.55
CA LEU A 146 1.39 -16.64 9.07
C LEU A 146 1.38 -15.69 7.87
#